data_AF-A0AAD6XW09-F1
#
_entry.id   AF-A0AAD6XW09-F1
#
_cell.length_a   1.000
_cell.length_b   1.000
_cell.length_c   1.000
_cell.angle_alpha   90.00
_cell.angle_beta   90.00
_cell.angle_gamma   90.00
#
_symmetry.space_group_name_H-M   'P 1'
#
loop_
_entity.id
_entity.type
_entity.pdbx_description
1 polymer ?
#
loop_
_entity_poly.entity_id
_entity_poly.type
_entity_poly.pdbx_seq_one_letter_code
_entity_poly.pdbx_strand_id
1 'polypeptide(L)'
;MYDLLTTTRSDPYLERLNWNHPPAHPPSPFLLLHFHLDRLRDAALAHEWPEAHAALDYPALADACHAAVASHAPDPAAAFRIRILLSRSGALTAEARPVAPLKFDPTSPSFSKPLKDSATLYGPAMTLFLDTQPTPPAGLFTTTKTTERTVYNDARTRVGLPPLPSDDPADVVLYNPAGHITETSVSNVAFYHADTWLTPPLSSGCLPGVLRRWLLQHKRIREAEEGELTKDALRPGHWVLLFNSVYGCRLGRITAL
;
A
#
# COMPACT_ATOMS: atom_id res chain seq x y z
N MET A 1 -16.71 -9.36 13.65
CA MET A 1 -15.35 -9.83 14.01
C MET A 1 -14.45 -9.48 12.85
N TYR A 2 -13.30 -8.84 13.09
CA TYR A 2 -12.35 -8.44 12.06
C TYR A 2 -10.95 -8.95 12.42
N ASP A 3 -10.06 -9.03 11.43
CA ASP A 3 -8.66 -9.39 11.61
C ASP A 3 -7.77 -8.21 11.24
N LEU A 4 -6.59 -8.16 11.84
CA LEU A 4 -5.52 -7.32 11.33
C LEU A 4 -5.01 -7.95 10.03
N LEU A 5 -4.72 -7.09 9.06
CA LEU A 5 -4.44 -7.48 7.69
C LEU A 5 -3.13 -6.86 7.24
N THR A 6 -2.26 -7.67 6.67
CA THR A 6 -1.15 -7.20 5.86
C THR A 6 -1.21 -7.84 4.47
N THR A 7 -0.65 -7.16 3.47
CA THR A 7 -0.57 -7.71 2.12
C THR A 7 0.76 -7.31 1.54
N THR A 8 1.51 -8.31 1.09
CA THR A 8 2.81 -8.15 0.45
C THR A 8 2.80 -8.90 -0.90
N ARG A 9 3.94 -8.90 -1.59
CA ARG A 9 4.21 -9.68 -2.79
C ARG A 9 5.35 -10.65 -2.50
N SER A 10 5.24 -11.86 -3.03
CA SER A 10 6.38 -12.75 -3.29
C SER A 10 6.78 -12.64 -4.75
N ASP A 11 8.05 -12.39 -5.01
CA ASP A 11 8.60 -12.34 -6.37
C ASP A 11 10.10 -12.65 -6.30
N PRO A 12 10.62 -13.64 -7.05
CA PRO A 12 12.05 -13.98 -7.09
C PRO A 12 12.95 -12.79 -7.45
N TYR A 13 12.43 -11.80 -8.18
CA TYR A 13 13.17 -10.56 -8.48
C TYR A 13 13.63 -9.83 -7.21
N LEU A 14 12.85 -9.91 -6.12
CA LEU A 14 13.10 -9.17 -4.88
C LEU A 14 14.33 -9.67 -4.11
N GLU A 15 14.76 -10.92 -4.34
CA GLU A 15 15.97 -11.48 -3.75
C GLU A 15 17.24 -10.78 -4.26
N ARG A 16 17.15 -10.12 -5.43
CA ARG A 16 18.25 -9.37 -6.03
C ARG A 16 18.36 -7.94 -5.49
N LEU A 17 17.40 -7.51 -4.68
CA LEU A 17 17.31 -6.13 -4.19
C LEU A 17 17.80 -6.07 -2.74
N ASN A 18 19.04 -5.59 -2.55
CA ASN A 18 19.67 -5.49 -1.22
C ASN A 18 18.88 -4.63 -0.23
N TRP A 19 18.06 -3.69 -0.71
CA TRP A 19 17.24 -2.82 0.14
C TRP A 19 15.96 -3.51 0.66
N ASN A 20 15.61 -4.69 0.13
CA ASN A 20 14.35 -5.38 0.44
C ASN A 20 14.35 -6.08 1.81
N HIS A 21 15.53 -6.38 2.34
CA HIS A 21 15.72 -7.08 3.60
C HIS A 21 16.76 -6.35 4.47
N PRO A 22 16.67 -6.44 5.80
CA PRO A 22 17.73 -5.90 6.65
C PRO A 22 19.02 -6.71 6.45
N PRO A 23 20.22 -6.11 6.62
CA PRO A 23 21.50 -6.82 6.44
C PRO A 23 21.69 -8.06 7.31
N ALA A 24 20.96 -8.15 8.43
CA ALA A 24 20.99 -9.29 9.35
C ALA A 24 20.15 -10.50 8.88
N HIS A 25 19.36 -10.34 7.82
CA HIS A 25 18.51 -11.41 7.26
C HIS A 25 19.02 -11.84 5.89
N PRO A 26 18.79 -13.10 5.48
CA PRO A 26 19.05 -13.52 4.11
C PRO A 26 18.16 -12.74 3.11
N PRO A 27 18.52 -12.75 1.81
CA PRO A 27 17.64 -12.27 0.76
C PRO A 27 16.24 -12.84 0.90
N SER A 28 15.24 -11.97 0.78
CA SER A 28 13.83 -12.34 0.93
C SER A 28 13.11 -12.15 -0.41
N PRO A 29 12.30 -13.13 -0.85
CA PRO A 29 11.42 -12.96 -2.01
C PRO A 29 10.20 -12.10 -1.66
N PHE A 30 10.01 -11.71 -0.40
CA PHE A 30 8.84 -10.97 0.06
C PHE A 30 9.13 -9.46 0.17
N LEU A 31 8.29 -8.63 -0.44
CA LEU A 31 8.53 -7.18 -0.47
C LEU A 31 8.42 -6.58 0.95
N LEU A 32 9.55 -6.12 1.50
CA LEU A 32 9.67 -5.41 2.78
C LEU A 32 9.04 -6.16 3.97
N LEU A 33 9.18 -7.49 4.04
CA LEU A 33 8.47 -8.31 5.04
C LEU A 33 8.69 -7.88 6.49
N HIS A 34 9.89 -7.42 6.83
CA HIS A 34 10.23 -6.92 8.16
C HIS A 34 9.39 -5.68 8.56
N PHE A 35 9.12 -4.76 7.62
CA PHE A 35 8.20 -3.64 7.87
C PHE A 35 6.75 -4.11 8.01
N HIS A 36 6.37 -5.22 7.37
CA HIS A 36 5.05 -5.81 7.55
C HIS A 36 4.88 -6.41 8.95
N LEU A 37 5.94 -7.00 9.53
CA LEU A 37 5.95 -7.44 10.92
C LEU A 37 5.75 -6.27 11.88
N ASP A 38 6.53 -5.19 11.72
CA ASP A 38 6.38 -3.96 12.52
C ASP A 38 4.94 -3.47 12.48
N ARG A 39 4.37 -3.33 11.27
CA ARG A 39 2.99 -2.86 11.09
C ARG A 39 1.97 -3.73 11.81
N LEU A 40 2.11 -5.06 11.76
CA LEU A 40 1.19 -5.96 12.45
C LEU A 40 1.31 -5.82 13.97
N ARG A 41 2.53 -5.66 14.49
CA ARG A 41 2.76 -5.43 15.94
C ARG A 41 2.18 -4.09 16.38
N ASP A 42 2.46 -3.02 15.65
CA ASP A 42 1.91 -1.68 15.94
C ASP A 42 0.38 -1.69 15.91
N ALA A 43 -0.22 -2.39 14.94
CA ALA A 43 -1.66 -2.55 14.86
C ALA A 43 -2.21 -3.40 16.02
N ALA A 44 -1.55 -4.50 16.40
CA ALA A 44 -1.98 -5.30 17.54
C ALA A 44 -1.94 -4.50 18.86
N LEU A 45 -0.94 -3.64 19.04
CA LEU A 45 -0.88 -2.70 20.18
C LEU A 45 -2.02 -1.68 20.13
N ALA A 46 -2.24 -1.04 18.98
CA ALA A 46 -3.29 -0.03 18.82
C ALA A 46 -4.71 -0.59 19.04
N HIS A 47 -4.91 -1.88 18.77
CA HIS A 47 -6.18 -2.59 18.99
C HIS A 47 -6.29 -3.26 20.36
N GLU A 48 -5.28 -3.13 21.23
CA GLU A 48 -5.21 -3.78 22.55
C GLU A 48 -5.30 -5.31 22.47
N TRP A 49 -4.53 -5.91 21.54
CA TRP A 49 -4.45 -7.37 21.32
C TRP A 49 -3.10 -7.92 21.81
N PRO A 50 -2.89 -8.04 23.13
CA PRO A 50 -1.58 -8.42 23.68
C PRO A 50 -1.14 -9.83 23.28
N GLU A 51 -2.07 -10.79 23.17
CA GLU A 51 -1.76 -12.15 22.72
C GLU A 51 -1.28 -12.16 21.26
N ALA A 52 -1.97 -11.43 20.39
CA ALA A 52 -1.57 -11.29 18.99
C ALA A 52 -0.22 -10.59 18.83
N HIS A 53 0.02 -9.55 19.62
CA HIS A 53 1.32 -8.86 19.63
C HIS A 53 2.46 -9.79 20.07
N ALA A 54 2.26 -10.57 21.13
CA ALA A 54 3.26 -11.48 21.67
C ALA A 54 3.55 -12.67 20.75
N ALA A 55 2.56 -13.15 20.00
CA ALA A 55 2.70 -14.28 19.08
C ALA A 55 3.44 -13.93 17.77
N LEU A 56 3.58 -12.65 17.43
CA LEU A 56 4.21 -12.22 16.18
C LEU A 56 5.74 -12.23 16.28
N ASP A 57 6.39 -13.01 15.43
CA ASP A 57 7.80 -12.90 15.12
C ASP A 57 8.07 -13.01 13.61
N TYR A 58 9.32 -12.71 13.21
CA TYR A 58 9.70 -12.74 11.81
C TYR A 58 9.69 -14.15 11.22
N PRO A 59 10.27 -15.19 11.87
CA PRO A 59 10.23 -16.56 11.35
C PRO A 59 8.80 -17.06 11.07
N ALA A 60 7.88 -16.95 12.02
CA ALA A 60 6.50 -17.41 11.86
C ALA A 60 5.78 -16.67 10.71
N LEU A 61 6.04 -15.37 10.56
CA LEU A 61 5.50 -14.58 9.45
C LEU A 61 6.06 -15.04 8.09
N ALA A 62 7.36 -15.27 8.00
CA ALA A 62 8.01 -15.77 6.79
C ALA A 62 7.55 -17.17 6.44
N ASP A 63 7.45 -18.07 7.42
CA ASP A 63 7.01 -19.45 7.24
C ASP A 63 5.57 -19.51 6.74
N ALA A 64 4.67 -18.68 7.28
CA ALA A 64 3.30 -18.56 6.79
C ALA A 64 3.27 -18.12 5.32
N CYS A 65 4.11 -17.16 4.92
CA CYS A 65 4.22 -16.70 3.54
C CYS A 65 4.77 -17.80 2.61
N HIS A 66 5.81 -18.50 3.03
CA HIS A 66 6.38 -19.61 2.28
C HIS A 66 5.39 -20.76 2.11
N ALA A 67 4.66 -21.13 3.17
CA ALA A 67 3.61 -22.14 3.10
C ALA A 67 2.49 -21.75 2.13
N ALA A 68 2.07 -20.48 2.14
CA ALA A 68 1.08 -19.97 1.19
C ALA A 68 1.55 -20.09 -0.27
N VAL A 69 2.81 -19.76 -0.56
CA VAL A 69 3.39 -19.91 -1.90
C VAL A 69 3.53 -21.39 -2.28
N ALA A 70 4.02 -22.23 -1.37
CA ALA A 70 4.24 -23.66 -1.60
C ALA A 70 2.94 -24.46 -1.84
N SER A 71 1.77 -23.90 -1.51
CA SER A 71 0.47 -24.50 -1.86
C SER A 71 0.13 -24.45 -3.36
N HIS A 72 0.91 -23.71 -4.17
CA HIS A 72 0.76 -23.61 -5.62
C HIS A 72 1.75 -24.55 -6.33
N ALA A 73 1.49 -24.85 -7.61
CA ALA A 73 2.40 -25.63 -8.43
C ALA A 73 3.80 -24.97 -8.49
N PRO A 74 4.89 -25.74 -8.38
CA PRO A 74 6.24 -25.18 -8.41
C PRO A 74 6.52 -24.46 -9.74
N ASP A 75 6.76 -23.16 -9.66
CA ASP A 75 7.24 -22.33 -10.76
C ASP A 75 8.25 -21.31 -10.21
N PRO A 76 9.55 -21.42 -10.54
CA PRO A 76 10.58 -20.53 -10.02
C PRO A 76 10.48 -19.10 -10.55
N ALA A 77 9.63 -18.83 -11.56
CA ALA A 77 9.38 -17.49 -12.08
C ALA A 77 8.05 -16.90 -11.61
N ALA A 78 7.22 -17.66 -10.88
CA ALA A 78 5.92 -17.20 -10.44
C ALA A 78 6.03 -16.11 -9.35
N ALA A 79 5.16 -15.12 -9.46
CA ALA A 79 4.98 -14.08 -8.47
C ALA A 79 3.58 -14.17 -7.86
N PHE A 80 3.47 -13.84 -6.58
CA PHE A 80 2.24 -13.96 -5.82
C PHE A 80 1.95 -12.69 -5.04
N ARG A 81 0.68 -12.29 -5.01
CA ARG A 81 0.15 -11.42 -3.96
C ARG A 81 -0.12 -12.30 -2.75
N ILE A 82 0.44 -11.93 -1.60
CA ILE A 82 0.25 -12.64 -0.34
C ILE A 82 -0.61 -11.78 0.59
N ARG A 83 -1.78 -12.28 0.92
CA ARG A 83 -2.69 -11.70 1.92
C ARG A 83 -2.46 -12.45 3.24
N ILE A 84 -2.12 -11.73 4.30
CA ILE A 84 -1.83 -12.30 5.62
C ILE A 84 -2.80 -11.71 6.63
N LEU A 85 -3.45 -12.57 7.42
CA LEU A 85 -4.37 -12.19 8.48
C LEU A 85 -3.79 -12.57 9.83
N LEU A 86 -3.98 -11.69 10.81
CA LEU A 86 -3.68 -11.92 12.20
C LEU A 86 -4.97 -11.75 13.00
N SER A 87 -5.42 -12.83 13.63
CA SER A 87 -6.58 -12.79 14.51
C SER A 87 -6.24 -12.19 15.86
N ARG A 88 -7.28 -11.83 16.63
CA ARG A 88 -7.13 -11.35 18.02
C ARG A 88 -6.41 -12.34 18.93
N SER A 89 -6.56 -13.65 18.68
CA SER A 89 -5.90 -14.70 19.47
C SER A 89 -4.45 -14.96 19.05
N GLY A 90 -3.93 -14.22 18.07
CA GLY A 90 -2.59 -14.42 17.52
C GLY A 90 -2.48 -15.50 16.45
N ALA A 91 -3.60 -16.02 15.93
CA ALA A 91 -3.55 -16.94 14.81
C ALA A 91 -3.16 -16.19 13.53
N LEU A 92 -2.11 -16.69 12.87
CA LEU A 92 -1.60 -16.13 11.62
C LEU A 92 -2.00 -17.03 10.45
N THR A 93 -2.64 -16.46 9.43
CA THR A 93 -2.95 -17.17 8.18
C THR A 93 -2.46 -16.38 6.99
N ALA A 94 -2.05 -17.07 5.91
CA ALA A 94 -1.59 -16.45 4.69
C ALA A 94 -2.17 -17.15 3.47
N GLU A 95 -2.60 -16.36 2.49
CA GLU A 95 -3.10 -16.83 1.20
C GLU A 95 -2.30 -16.18 0.07
N ALA A 96 -1.81 -16.99 -0.86
CA ALA A 96 -1.15 -16.53 -2.07
C ALA A 96 -2.14 -16.54 -3.24
N ARG A 97 -2.05 -15.53 -4.12
CA ARG A 97 -2.74 -15.52 -5.42
C ARG A 97 -1.76 -15.08 -6.51
N PRO A 98 -1.73 -15.75 -7.68
CA PRO A 98 -0.84 -15.38 -8.77
C PRO A 98 -1.00 -13.92 -9.20
N VAL A 99 0.12 -13.29 -9.55
CA VAL A 99 0.18 -11.93 -10.12
C VAL A 99 1.31 -11.86 -11.15
N ALA A 100 1.26 -10.89 -12.06
CA ALA A 100 2.32 -10.70 -13.05
C ALA A 100 3.68 -10.36 -12.37
N PRO A 101 4.79 -11.04 -12.75
CA PRO A 101 6.11 -10.75 -12.19
C PRO A 101 6.57 -9.30 -12.37
N LEU A 102 7.44 -8.82 -11.48
CA LEU A 102 8.11 -7.53 -11.59
C LEU A 102 8.96 -7.48 -12.86
N LYS A 103 8.83 -6.39 -13.61
CA LYS A 103 9.66 -6.10 -14.79
C LYS A 103 10.87 -5.22 -14.47
N PHE A 104 10.82 -4.52 -13.33
CA PHE A 104 11.81 -3.55 -12.88
C PHE A 104 11.70 -3.38 -11.36
N ASP A 105 12.64 -2.64 -10.76
CA ASP A 105 12.62 -2.33 -9.33
C ASP A 105 11.30 -1.61 -8.97
N PRO A 106 10.48 -2.17 -8.05
CA PRO A 106 9.13 -1.68 -7.77
C PRO A 106 9.11 -0.26 -7.18
N THR A 107 10.25 0.30 -6.78
CA THR A 107 10.37 1.67 -6.25
C THR A 107 10.78 2.67 -7.33
N SER A 108 11.25 2.21 -8.50
CA SER A 108 11.76 3.06 -9.58
C SER A 108 10.80 4.16 -10.05
N PRO A 109 9.46 3.93 -10.12
CA PRO A 109 8.54 5.00 -10.49
C PRO A 109 8.55 6.22 -9.56
N SER A 110 9.05 6.09 -8.32
CA SER A 110 9.24 7.23 -7.42
C SER A 110 10.29 8.25 -7.88
N PHE A 111 11.17 7.86 -8.80
CA PHE A 111 12.12 8.78 -9.45
C PHE A 111 11.53 9.55 -10.62
N SER A 112 10.35 9.15 -11.10
CA SER A 112 9.73 9.78 -12.26
C SER A 112 9.50 11.27 -12.01
N LYS A 113 9.88 12.08 -12.99
CA LYS A 113 9.52 13.48 -13.12
C LYS A 113 8.49 13.57 -14.24
N PRO A 114 7.20 13.34 -13.96
CA PRO A 114 6.18 13.09 -15.00
C PRO A 114 5.88 14.31 -15.89
N LEU A 115 6.45 15.47 -15.60
CA LEU A 115 6.44 16.66 -16.47
C LEU A 115 7.58 16.68 -17.50
N LYS A 116 8.59 15.81 -17.35
CA LYS A 116 9.81 15.74 -18.17
C LYS A 116 10.00 14.35 -18.79
N ASP A 117 9.69 13.31 -18.02
CA ASP A 117 9.83 11.92 -18.43
C ASP A 117 8.65 11.44 -19.27
N SER A 118 8.85 10.34 -20.00
CA SER A 118 7.74 9.68 -20.71
C SER A 118 6.67 9.20 -19.73
N ALA A 119 5.42 9.61 -19.98
CA ALA A 119 4.25 9.20 -19.22
C ALA A 119 4.05 7.68 -19.16
N THR A 120 4.64 6.93 -20.10
CA THR A 120 4.50 5.47 -20.23
C THR A 120 5.74 4.69 -19.82
N LEU A 121 6.78 5.36 -19.28
CA LEU A 121 8.05 4.73 -18.90
C LEU A 121 7.87 3.52 -17.98
N TYR A 122 6.88 3.59 -17.08
CA TYR A 122 6.57 2.53 -16.11
C TYR A 122 5.22 1.86 -16.36
N GLY A 123 4.77 1.86 -17.62
CA GLY A 123 3.44 1.38 -18.01
C GLY A 123 2.37 2.48 -18.03
N PRO A 124 1.11 2.13 -18.34
CA PRO A 124 0.03 3.09 -18.39
C PRO A 124 -0.27 3.66 -16.99
N ALA A 125 -0.56 4.96 -16.93
CA ALA A 125 -1.00 5.61 -15.71
C ALA A 125 -2.39 5.12 -15.29
N MET A 126 -2.59 4.90 -14.00
CA MET A 126 -3.90 4.59 -13.43
C MET A 126 -4.85 5.79 -13.49
N THR A 127 -6.13 5.52 -13.69
CA THR A 127 -7.20 6.50 -13.61
C THR A 127 -7.59 6.72 -12.16
N LEU A 128 -7.66 7.97 -11.71
CA LEU A 128 -8.04 8.30 -10.33
C LEU A 128 -9.26 9.22 -10.29
N PHE A 129 -10.22 8.82 -9.45
CA PHE A 129 -11.42 9.58 -9.15
C PHE A 129 -11.30 10.18 -7.76
N LEU A 130 -11.76 11.41 -7.55
CA LEU A 130 -11.98 11.91 -6.20
C LEU A 130 -13.27 11.30 -5.65
N ASP A 131 -13.25 10.86 -4.39
CA ASP A 131 -14.48 10.44 -3.70
C ASP A 131 -15.48 11.60 -3.63
N THR A 132 -16.77 11.31 -3.58
CA THR A 132 -17.83 12.32 -3.44
C THR A 132 -18.20 12.59 -1.98
N GLN A 133 -17.67 11.79 -1.04
CA GLN A 133 -17.90 11.96 0.39
C GLN A 133 -16.59 11.88 1.18
N PRO A 134 -16.47 12.62 2.29
CA PRO A 134 -15.31 12.50 3.15
C PRO A 134 -15.27 11.12 3.83
N THR A 135 -14.07 10.60 3.98
CA THR A 135 -13.77 9.53 4.94
C THR A 135 -14.10 10.05 6.35
N PRO A 136 -14.74 9.24 7.22
CA PRO A 136 -14.91 9.59 8.62
C PRO A 136 -13.59 9.99 9.30
N PRO A 137 -13.63 10.73 10.42
CA PRO A 137 -12.43 11.06 11.18
C PRO A 137 -11.54 9.83 11.42
N ALA A 138 -10.23 10.05 11.42
CA ALA A 138 -9.24 8.99 11.59
C ALA A 138 -9.57 8.12 12.81
N GLY A 139 -9.50 6.81 12.61
CA GLY A 139 -9.74 5.82 13.66
C GLY A 139 -9.00 4.53 13.35
N LEU A 140 -9.16 3.54 14.22
CA LEU A 140 -8.44 2.25 14.11
C LEU A 140 -8.52 1.64 12.71
N PHE A 141 -9.68 1.72 12.03
CA PHE A 141 -9.88 1.09 10.72
C PHE A 141 -9.31 1.86 9.53
N THR A 142 -8.79 3.08 9.73
CA THR A 142 -8.04 3.82 8.70
C THR A 142 -6.54 3.90 9.04
N THR A 143 -6.19 3.95 10.33
CA THR A 143 -4.80 4.02 10.78
C THR A 143 -4.14 2.65 10.96
N THR A 144 -4.93 1.57 10.98
CA THR A 144 -4.43 0.20 10.84
C THR A 144 -5.10 -0.50 9.67
N LYS A 145 -4.41 -1.49 9.10
CA LYS A 145 -4.94 -2.25 7.97
C LYS A 145 -5.70 -3.44 8.51
N THR A 146 -7.00 -3.48 8.29
CA THR A 146 -7.88 -4.56 8.80
C THR A 146 -8.74 -5.16 7.69
N THR A 147 -9.51 -6.19 8.03
CA THR A 147 -10.56 -6.73 7.15
C THR A 147 -11.84 -5.89 7.17
N GLU A 148 -12.02 -4.99 8.14
CA GLU A 148 -13.06 -3.97 8.12
C GLU A 148 -12.69 -2.87 7.12
N ARG A 149 -13.44 -2.80 6.03
CA ARG A 149 -13.11 -1.97 4.86
C ARG A 149 -14.31 -1.23 4.30
N THR A 150 -15.39 -1.11 5.07
CA THR A 150 -16.65 -0.51 4.61
C THR A 150 -16.42 0.87 4.00
N VAL A 151 -15.68 1.76 4.67
CA VAL A 151 -15.37 3.10 4.14
C VAL A 151 -14.70 3.08 2.76
N TYR A 152 -13.75 2.17 2.54
CA TYR A 152 -13.04 2.05 1.27
C TYR A 152 -13.90 1.39 0.18
N ASN A 153 -14.76 0.44 0.55
CA ASN A 153 -15.67 -0.22 -0.37
C ASN A 153 -16.79 0.73 -0.82
N ASP A 154 -17.30 1.54 0.10
CA ASP A 154 -18.32 2.55 -0.19
C ASP A 154 -17.74 3.64 -1.11
N ALA A 155 -16.51 4.08 -0.87
CA ALA A 155 -15.80 5.02 -1.74
C ALA A 155 -15.71 4.51 -3.18
N ARG A 156 -15.32 3.25 -3.37
CA ARG A 156 -15.28 2.61 -4.70
C ARG A 156 -16.67 2.55 -5.33
N THR A 157 -17.69 2.20 -4.55
CA THR A 157 -19.08 2.13 -5.02
C THR A 157 -19.58 3.49 -5.49
N ARG A 158 -19.29 4.58 -4.75
CA ARG A 158 -19.71 5.95 -5.09
C ARG A 158 -19.16 6.45 -6.43
N VAL A 159 -17.97 5.98 -6.82
CA VAL A 159 -17.35 6.33 -8.11
C VAL A 159 -17.51 5.24 -9.17
N GLY A 160 -18.35 4.24 -8.93
CA GLY A 160 -18.66 3.17 -9.90
C GLY A 160 -17.54 2.15 -10.14
N LEU A 161 -16.56 2.06 -9.24
CA LEU A 161 -15.48 1.08 -9.34
C LEU A 161 -15.93 -0.29 -8.82
N PRO A 162 -15.47 -1.39 -9.44
CA PRO A 162 -15.82 -2.74 -9.01
C PRO A 162 -15.25 -3.06 -7.61
N PRO A 163 -15.87 -4.01 -6.88
CA PRO A 163 -15.32 -4.51 -5.62
C PRO A 163 -13.96 -5.19 -5.84
N LEU A 164 -13.17 -5.30 -4.77
CA LEU A 164 -11.85 -5.91 -4.80
C LEU A 164 -11.92 -7.43 -4.53
N PRO A 165 -11.01 -8.24 -5.10
CA PRO A 165 -9.92 -7.86 -6.01
C PRO A 165 -10.44 -7.50 -7.40
N SER A 166 -9.77 -6.55 -8.05
CA SER A 166 -10.08 -6.11 -9.41
C SER A 166 -8.79 -5.75 -10.15
N ASP A 167 -8.77 -6.02 -11.46
CA ASP A 167 -7.70 -5.65 -12.39
C ASP A 167 -7.96 -4.32 -13.09
N ASP A 168 -9.05 -3.63 -12.73
CA ASP A 168 -9.39 -2.32 -13.25
C ASP A 168 -8.23 -1.34 -12.97
N PRO A 169 -7.67 -0.65 -13.98
CA PRO A 169 -6.57 0.30 -13.81
C PRO A 169 -7.02 1.62 -13.18
N ALA A 170 -7.92 1.56 -12.19
CA ALA A 170 -8.52 2.70 -11.56
C ALA A 170 -8.67 2.56 -10.04
N ASP A 171 -8.62 3.70 -9.35
CA ASP A 171 -8.84 3.79 -7.91
C ASP A 171 -9.51 5.12 -7.52
N VAL A 172 -9.97 5.20 -6.28
CA VAL A 172 -10.61 6.38 -5.71
C VAL A 172 -9.68 7.02 -4.68
N VAL A 173 -9.45 8.32 -4.80
CA VAL A 173 -8.72 9.17 -3.86
C VAL A 173 -9.68 9.63 -2.78
N LEU A 174 -9.31 9.39 -1.52
CA LEU A 174 -10.08 9.75 -0.35
C LEU A 174 -9.53 11.02 0.31
N TYR A 175 -10.40 11.69 1.07
CA TYR A 175 -10.08 12.86 1.86
C TYR A 175 -10.84 12.82 3.19
N ASN A 176 -10.34 13.49 4.22
CA ASN A 176 -10.97 13.54 5.54
C ASN A 176 -11.99 14.71 5.65
N PRO A 177 -12.71 14.88 6.77
CA PRO A 177 -13.74 15.92 6.89
C PRO A 177 -13.22 17.36 6.80
N ALA A 178 -11.91 17.57 7.04
CA ALA A 178 -11.25 18.86 6.85
C ALA A 178 -10.86 19.13 5.38
N GLY A 179 -11.14 18.20 4.46
CA GLY A 179 -10.78 18.33 3.06
C GLY A 179 -9.33 17.94 2.73
N HIS A 180 -8.56 17.44 3.69
CA HIS A 180 -7.19 16.98 3.46
C HIS A 180 -7.20 15.60 2.79
N ILE A 181 -6.37 15.42 1.75
CA ILE A 181 -6.22 14.12 1.08
C ILE A 181 -5.61 13.11 2.05
N THR A 182 -6.03 11.84 1.97
CA THR A 182 -5.50 10.76 2.81
C THR A 182 -4.74 9.72 1.99
N GLU A 183 -5.45 8.92 1.22
CA GLU A 183 -4.93 7.79 0.44
C GLU A 183 -5.92 7.40 -0.65
N THR A 184 -5.70 6.27 -1.32
CA THR A 184 -6.69 5.62 -2.19
C THR A 184 -7.33 4.41 -1.50
N SER A 185 -8.28 3.72 -2.13
CA SER A 185 -8.92 2.54 -1.51
C SER A 185 -7.96 1.38 -1.20
N VAL A 186 -6.81 1.31 -1.90
CA VAL A 186 -5.80 0.25 -1.70
C VAL A 186 -4.35 0.70 -1.66
N SER A 187 -4.05 1.99 -1.86
CA SER A 187 -2.68 2.51 -1.94
C SER A 187 -2.53 3.83 -1.20
N ASN A 188 -1.38 4.07 -0.59
CA ASN A 188 -0.99 5.43 -0.26
C ASN A 188 -0.68 6.21 -1.54
N VAL A 189 -0.70 7.55 -1.44
CA VAL A 189 -0.50 8.46 -2.57
C VAL A 189 0.55 9.50 -2.28
N ALA A 190 1.19 10.00 -3.33
CA ALA A 190 1.90 11.26 -3.33
C ALA A 190 1.59 12.05 -4.60
N PHE A 191 1.47 13.37 -4.50
CA PHE A 191 1.18 14.26 -5.62
C PHE A 191 2.46 14.98 -6.07
N TYR A 192 2.63 15.14 -7.37
CA TYR A 192 3.81 15.82 -7.90
C TYR A 192 3.66 17.34 -7.76
N HIS A 193 4.57 17.96 -7.02
CA HIS A 193 4.60 19.41 -6.80
C HIS A 193 6.04 19.90 -6.72
N ALA A 194 6.39 20.98 -7.42
CA ALA A 194 7.72 21.61 -7.38
C ALA A 194 8.91 20.62 -7.50
N ASP A 195 8.85 19.72 -8.50
CA ASP A 195 9.85 18.67 -8.73
C ASP A 195 10.04 17.64 -7.59
N THR A 196 9.07 17.53 -6.67
CA THR A 196 9.02 16.52 -5.60
C THR A 196 7.66 15.83 -5.49
N TRP A 197 7.64 14.66 -4.85
CA TRP A 197 6.43 13.93 -4.51
C TRP A 197 6.00 14.22 -3.07
N LEU A 198 4.81 14.78 -2.89
CA LEU A 198 4.23 15.11 -1.58
C LEU A 198 3.19 14.07 -1.18
N THR A 199 3.42 13.36 -0.08
CA THR A 199 2.45 12.41 0.49
C THR A 199 1.70 13.03 1.66
N PRO A 200 0.40 12.75 1.87
CA PRO A 200 -0.30 13.23 3.05
C PRO A 200 0.38 12.81 4.36
N PRO A 201 0.42 13.67 5.39
CA PRO A 201 0.94 13.31 6.70
C PRO A 201 0.01 12.30 7.41
N LEU A 202 0.52 11.55 8.39
CA LEU A 202 -0.32 10.60 9.15
C LEU A 202 -1.48 11.30 9.89
N SER A 203 -1.33 12.57 10.25
CA SER A 203 -2.38 13.39 10.85
C SER A 203 -3.61 13.59 9.94
N SER A 204 -3.50 13.35 8.63
CA SER A 204 -4.67 13.35 7.74
C SER A 204 -5.58 12.14 7.96
N GLY A 205 -5.09 11.09 8.62
CA GLY A 205 -5.83 9.84 8.88
C GLY A 205 -5.52 8.71 7.90
N CYS A 206 -4.52 8.88 7.04
CA CYS A 206 -4.08 7.85 6.10
C CYS A 206 -3.39 6.67 6.80
N LEU A 207 -3.48 5.49 6.19
CA LEU A 207 -2.77 4.31 6.65
C LEU A 207 -1.24 4.53 6.66
N PRO A 208 -0.51 4.17 7.73
CA PRO A 208 0.95 4.14 7.75
C PRO A 208 1.46 2.95 6.91
N GLY A 209 1.39 3.07 5.59
CA GLY A 209 1.77 2.00 4.67
C GLY A 209 3.25 1.64 4.74
N VAL A 210 3.55 0.35 4.54
CA VAL A 210 4.92 -0.17 4.56
C VAL A 210 5.80 0.49 3.50
N LEU A 211 5.34 0.50 2.24
CA LEU A 211 6.10 1.14 1.17
C LEU A 211 6.19 2.67 1.35
N ARG A 212 5.15 3.31 1.93
CA ARG A 212 5.20 4.74 2.32
C ARG A 212 6.34 5.01 3.30
N ARG A 213 6.42 4.23 4.39
CA ARG A 213 7.48 4.35 5.41
C ARG A 213 8.86 4.21 4.77
N TRP A 214 9.05 3.20 3.91
CA TRP A 214 10.31 2.99 3.21
C TRP A 214 10.67 4.18 2.28
N LEU A 215 9.71 4.68 1.48
CA LEU A 215 9.93 5.81 0.57
C LEU A 215 10.30 7.10 1.30
N LEU A 216 9.68 7.37 2.46
CA LEU A 216 10.01 8.51 3.31
C LEU A 216 11.42 8.39 3.89
N GLN A 217 11.77 7.23 4.45
CA GLN A 217 13.11 6.98 5.02
C GLN A 217 14.22 7.15 3.97
N HIS A 218 13.93 6.84 2.71
CA HIS A 218 14.87 6.97 1.59
C HIS A 218 14.74 8.30 0.83
N LYS A 219 13.99 9.28 1.37
CA LYS A 219 13.80 10.62 0.79
C LYS A 219 13.32 10.59 -0.66
N ARG A 220 12.51 9.59 -1.02
CA ARG A 220 11.87 9.47 -2.34
C ARG A 220 10.60 10.32 -2.43
N ILE A 221 9.96 10.52 -1.29
CA ILE A 221 8.77 11.35 -1.10
C ILE A 221 8.98 12.19 0.17
N ARG A 222 8.22 13.28 0.29
CA ARG A 222 8.18 14.15 1.48
C ARG A 222 6.74 14.18 2.03
N GLU A 223 6.57 14.25 3.34
CA GLU A 223 5.27 14.57 3.92
C GLU A 223 4.88 16.01 3.60
N ALA A 224 3.64 16.18 3.16
CA ALA A 224 3.06 17.49 2.94
C ALA A 224 2.84 18.21 4.28
N GLU A 225 3.07 19.52 4.28
CA GLU A 225 2.64 20.41 5.36
C GLU A 225 1.11 20.55 5.34
N GLU A 226 0.55 21.06 6.44
CA GLU A 226 -0.89 21.23 6.57
C GLU A 226 -1.43 22.15 5.46
N GLY A 227 -2.49 21.71 4.77
CA GLY A 227 -3.09 22.45 3.66
C GLY A 227 -2.40 22.31 2.29
N GLU A 228 -1.19 21.73 2.19
CA GLU A 228 -0.53 21.52 0.88
C GLU A 228 -1.30 20.53 -0.01
N LEU A 229 -2.00 19.56 0.59
CA LEU A 229 -2.78 18.53 -0.11
C LEU A 229 -4.25 18.55 0.31
N THR A 230 -5.04 19.39 -0.36
CA THR A 230 -6.50 19.49 -0.16
C THR A 230 -7.25 19.00 -1.39
N LYS A 231 -8.48 18.51 -1.19
CA LYS A 231 -9.39 18.13 -2.29
C LYS A 231 -9.66 19.30 -3.23
N ASP A 232 -9.76 20.52 -2.70
CA ASP A 232 -10.10 21.72 -3.47
C ASP A 232 -8.93 22.23 -4.31
N ALA A 233 -7.72 21.76 -4.04
CA ALA A 233 -6.54 22.00 -4.88
C ALA A 233 -6.39 20.97 -6.00
N LEU A 234 -7.08 19.82 -5.96
CA LEU A 234 -6.96 18.79 -7.00
C LEU A 234 -7.59 19.24 -8.32
N ARG A 235 -6.92 18.93 -9.44
CA ARG A 235 -7.40 19.21 -10.79
C ARG A 235 -7.23 17.98 -11.68
N PRO A 236 -8.11 17.77 -12.68
CA PRO A 236 -7.88 16.76 -13.70
C PRO A 236 -6.49 16.93 -14.33
N GLY A 237 -5.81 15.80 -14.55
CA GLY A 237 -4.43 15.75 -15.06
C GLY A 237 -3.35 15.84 -13.99
N HIS A 238 -3.66 16.11 -12.72
CA HIS A 238 -2.65 16.04 -11.65
C HIS A 238 -2.03 14.64 -11.59
N TRP A 239 -0.70 14.61 -11.53
CA TRP A 239 0.08 13.38 -11.43
C TRP A 239 0.11 12.89 -9.98
N VAL A 240 -0.13 11.59 -9.83
CA VAL A 240 -0.16 10.90 -8.54
C VAL A 240 0.75 9.69 -8.62
N LEU A 241 1.63 9.54 -7.64
CA LEU A 241 2.37 8.33 -7.38
C LEU A 241 1.55 7.50 -6.39
N LEU A 242 1.05 6.33 -6.82
CA LEU A 242 0.42 5.35 -5.95
C LEU A 242 1.46 4.37 -5.46
N PHE A 243 1.40 3.97 -4.20
CA PHE A 243 2.32 2.96 -3.67
C PHE A 243 1.68 2.03 -2.65
N ASN A 244 1.93 0.73 -2.84
CA ASN A 244 1.64 -0.33 -1.88
C ASN A 244 2.62 -1.50 -2.03
N SER A 245 2.66 -2.41 -1.06
CA SER A 245 3.59 -3.54 -1.05
C SER A 245 3.16 -4.73 -1.91
N VAL A 246 2.28 -4.54 -2.90
CA VAL A 246 1.94 -5.56 -3.90
C VAL A 246 2.47 -5.14 -5.26
N TYR A 247 2.14 -3.93 -5.68
CA TYR A 247 2.48 -3.41 -7.00
C TYR A 247 3.71 -2.51 -7.01
N GLY A 248 4.28 -2.19 -5.84
CA GLY A 248 5.29 -1.16 -5.73
C GLY A 248 4.69 0.22 -5.95
N CYS A 249 5.45 1.08 -6.59
CA CYS A 249 5.02 2.39 -7.06
C CYS A 249 4.38 2.26 -8.45
N ARG A 250 3.32 3.03 -8.71
CA ARG A 250 2.70 3.19 -10.02
C ARG A 250 2.33 4.66 -10.22
N LEU A 251 2.34 5.11 -11.47
CA LEU A 251 1.85 6.44 -11.81
C LEU A 251 0.34 6.40 -12.02
N GLY A 252 -0.33 7.50 -11.70
CA GLY A 252 -1.75 7.72 -11.95
C GLY A 252 -2.03 9.18 -12.25
N ARG A 253 -3.23 9.44 -12.77
CA ARG A 253 -3.73 10.79 -13.04
C ARG A 253 -5.14 10.96 -12.51
N ILE A 254 -5.40 12.13 -11.91
CA ILE A 254 -6.77 12.55 -11.59
C ILE A 254 -7.53 12.74 -12.89
N THR A 255 -8.69 12.09 -13.05
CA THR A 255 -9.51 12.17 -14.25
C THR A 255 -10.84 12.87 -14.00
N ALA A 256 -11.49 12.60 -12.86
CA ALA A 256 -12.72 13.27 -12.47
C ALA A 256 -12.66 13.72 -11.01
N LEU A 257 -13.35 14.83 -10.72
CA LEU A 257 -13.51 15.44 -9.40
C LEU A 257 -14.97 15.34 -8.96
#